data_AF-A0A3T0SGI2-F1
#
_entry.id   AF-A0A3T0SGI2-F1
#
_cell.length_a   1.000
_cell.length_b   1.000
_cell.length_c   1.000
_cell.angle_alpha   90.00
_cell.angle_beta   90.00
_cell.angle_gamma   90.00
#
_symmetry.space_group_name_H-M   'P 1'
#
loop_
_entity.id
_entity.type
_entity.pdbx_description
1 polymer ?
#
loop_
_entity_poly.entity_id
_entity_poly.type
_entity_poly.pdbx_seq_one_letter_code
_entity_poly.pdbx_strand_id
1 'polypeptide(L)'
;MRQALENPFYYLDNFRQVLAWVGERHGDLLHDHERAFLDRFHQVPQASQALLVRMVMRKGTLFRASKLRYTEIGCPMQASVALIEHGWVETNPMLDVAQLFGLLKKDELLRVCGNAATNNQRKIDLLQAMLAEHSQPKPFASWCEGFDDAAFALTIGDLCDRLRLMFFGNIHQDWSEFVLADLGIFRYERVAFSPASRAFHERADVDAYLHLHRCRERFEAGDAAEAVLQDIPSTPYANEWLENRRGKLLLSIARQCERNGDLPLALRLHAANRYPGARERAIRVLERCGQPEAAMRLALTAQAVPESEHEAQQLQRILPRLLRTLGEPITRRVSLTQPERIDLTLPRPEGMSVEQAVREHLSRSDAPVYYVENALINSLLGLLCWDVIFAPLPGAFFHPFHAGPADLARPDFHARRAGLFDECLSRLGTGEYRDCIRRAFRDKFGLQSHFVSWGLFDEALLELALVCIPAEHLHAFFQRILQDVPNHRSGLPDLVQLWPGEQRYRLIEVKGPGDRLQDNQKRWIDFALRHQVPIAVCYVQWSEAAP
;
A
#
# COMPACT_ATOMS: atom_id res chain seq x y z
N MET A 1 -0.93 -24.19 16.16
CA MET A 1 -1.40 -25.23 15.22
C MET A 1 -2.30 -24.54 14.20
N ARG A 2 -1.95 -24.50 12.90
CA ARG A 2 -2.86 -23.94 11.89
C ARG A 2 -4.05 -24.89 11.79
N GLN A 3 -5.25 -24.39 12.06
CA GLN A 3 -6.48 -25.15 11.86
C GLN A 3 -6.55 -25.51 10.37
N ALA A 4 -6.55 -26.81 10.05
CA ALA A 4 -6.68 -27.24 8.67
C ALA A 4 -8.11 -26.94 8.21
N LEU A 5 -8.27 -26.30 7.04
CA LEU A 5 -9.58 -26.16 6.43
C LEU A 5 -10.11 -27.56 6.09
N GLU A 6 -11.31 -27.88 6.54
CA GLU A 6 -11.91 -29.22 6.40
C GLU A 6 -12.21 -29.58 4.93
N ASN A 7 -12.50 -28.57 4.11
CA ASN A 7 -12.75 -28.74 2.67
C ASN A 7 -11.45 -28.64 1.86
N PRO A 8 -10.97 -29.72 1.21
CA PRO A 8 -9.75 -29.68 0.41
C PRO A 8 -9.86 -28.78 -0.83
N PHE A 9 -11.07 -28.43 -1.26
CA PHE A 9 -11.34 -27.56 -2.42
C PHE A 9 -11.71 -26.12 -2.03
N TYR A 10 -11.43 -25.66 -0.80
CA TYR A 10 -11.77 -24.30 -0.35
C TYR A 10 -11.38 -23.19 -1.35
N TYR A 11 -10.21 -23.32 -1.99
CA TYR A 11 -9.70 -22.35 -2.94
C TYR A 11 -10.52 -22.29 -4.24
N LEU A 12 -11.08 -23.44 -4.65
CA LEU A 12 -11.96 -23.52 -5.81
C LEU A 12 -13.32 -22.87 -5.50
N ASP A 13 -13.87 -23.10 -4.30
CA ASP A 13 -15.13 -22.50 -3.90
C ASP A 13 -15.00 -20.97 -3.77
N ASN A 14 -13.88 -20.49 -3.22
CA ASN A 14 -13.55 -19.06 -3.19
C ASN A 14 -13.45 -18.46 -4.60
N PHE A 15 -12.79 -19.15 -5.53
CA PHE A 15 -12.72 -18.71 -6.92
C PHE A 15 -14.11 -18.67 -7.59
N ARG A 16 -14.95 -19.69 -7.37
CA ARG A 16 -16.34 -19.71 -7.88
C ARG A 16 -17.16 -18.54 -7.33
N GLN A 17 -16.99 -18.20 -6.06
CA GLN A 17 -17.64 -17.05 -5.45
C GLN A 17 -17.22 -15.74 -6.13
N VAL A 18 -15.93 -15.59 -6.45
CA VAL A 18 -15.43 -14.44 -7.22
C VAL A 18 -16.08 -14.38 -8.60
N LEU A 19 -16.10 -15.50 -9.33
CA LEU A 19 -16.70 -15.54 -10.67
C LEU A 19 -18.18 -15.14 -10.63
N ALA A 20 -18.94 -15.68 -9.68
CA ALA A 20 -20.35 -15.33 -9.48
C ALA A 20 -20.51 -13.84 -9.14
N TRP A 21 -19.70 -13.30 -8.23
CA TRP A 21 -19.74 -11.89 -7.84
C TRP A 21 -19.45 -10.95 -9.02
N VAL A 22 -18.41 -11.25 -9.80
CA VAL A 22 -18.04 -10.45 -10.97
C VAL A 22 -19.13 -10.56 -12.05
N GLY A 23 -19.66 -11.76 -12.30
CA GLY A 23 -20.76 -11.98 -13.23
C GLY A 23 -22.01 -11.18 -12.87
N GLU A 24 -22.38 -11.14 -11.59
CA GLU A 24 -23.55 -10.41 -11.09
C GLU A 24 -23.35 -8.88 -11.13
N ARG A 25 -22.20 -8.38 -10.67
CA ARG A 25 -21.97 -6.93 -10.45
C ARG A 25 -21.36 -6.18 -11.63
N HIS A 26 -20.62 -6.89 -12.47
CA HIS A 26 -19.84 -6.31 -13.56
C HIS A 26 -19.98 -7.08 -14.88
N GLY A 27 -20.97 -7.97 -15.02
CA GLY A 27 -21.19 -8.73 -16.25
C GLY A 27 -21.42 -7.86 -17.49
N ASP A 28 -21.92 -6.64 -17.30
CA ASP A 28 -22.07 -5.59 -18.30
C ASP A 28 -20.72 -5.05 -18.82
N LEU A 29 -19.66 -5.13 -18.01
CA LEU A 29 -18.32 -4.65 -18.38
C LEU A 29 -17.46 -5.70 -19.06
N LEU A 30 -17.91 -6.96 -19.09
CA LEU A 30 -17.20 -8.06 -19.72
C LEU A 30 -17.44 -8.10 -21.23
N HIS A 31 -16.48 -8.62 -21.99
CA HIS A 31 -16.71 -9.01 -23.38
C HIS A 31 -17.33 -10.40 -23.48
N ASP A 32 -17.86 -10.75 -24.66
CA ASP A 32 -18.54 -12.04 -24.88
C ASP A 32 -17.66 -13.24 -24.55
N HIS A 33 -16.38 -13.20 -24.94
CA HIS A 33 -15.45 -14.29 -24.65
C HIS A 33 -15.14 -14.42 -23.15
N GLU A 34 -15.14 -13.32 -22.39
CA GLU A 34 -14.93 -13.29 -20.94
C GLU A 34 -16.16 -13.80 -20.18
N ARG A 35 -17.36 -13.41 -20.61
CA ARG A 35 -18.62 -14.01 -20.12
C ARG A 35 -18.66 -15.50 -20.39
N ALA A 36 -18.32 -15.90 -21.61
CA ALA A 36 -18.27 -17.32 -21.98
C ALA A 36 -17.20 -18.10 -21.20
N PHE A 37 -16.18 -17.46 -20.62
CA PHE A 37 -15.28 -18.11 -19.68
C PHE A 37 -15.98 -18.41 -18.35
N LEU A 38 -16.73 -17.44 -17.79
CA LEU A 38 -17.50 -17.65 -16.56
C LEU A 38 -18.44 -18.85 -16.68
N ASP A 39 -19.19 -18.91 -17.80
CA ASP A 39 -20.15 -20.00 -18.04
C ASP A 39 -19.45 -21.35 -18.25
N ARG A 40 -18.40 -21.38 -19.08
CA ARG A 40 -17.68 -22.63 -19.39
C ARG A 40 -16.88 -23.16 -18.21
N PHE A 41 -16.38 -22.29 -17.33
CA PHE A 41 -15.64 -22.73 -16.13
C PHE A 41 -16.48 -23.66 -15.26
N HIS A 42 -17.79 -23.44 -15.17
CA HIS A 42 -18.68 -24.32 -14.41
C HIS A 42 -18.96 -25.67 -15.10
N GLN A 43 -18.72 -25.78 -16.40
CA GLN A 43 -19.01 -26.96 -17.20
C GLN A 43 -17.85 -27.96 -17.24
N VAL A 44 -16.60 -27.53 -17.00
CA VAL A 44 -15.45 -28.43 -16.98
C VAL A 44 -15.42 -29.28 -15.71
N PRO A 45 -14.78 -30.48 -15.71
CA PRO A 45 -14.70 -31.33 -14.53
C PRO A 45 -14.10 -30.62 -13.31
N GLN A 46 -14.55 -30.97 -12.09
CA GLN A 46 -14.07 -30.34 -10.85
C GLN A 46 -12.55 -30.40 -10.68
N ALA A 47 -11.92 -31.53 -11.04
CA ALA A 47 -10.46 -31.67 -10.98
C ALA A 47 -9.75 -30.67 -11.92
N SER A 48 -10.33 -30.41 -13.10
CA SER A 48 -9.83 -29.41 -14.05
C SER A 48 -10.00 -27.98 -13.51
N GLN A 49 -11.17 -27.66 -12.95
CA GLN A 49 -11.40 -26.36 -12.31
C GLN A 49 -10.37 -26.12 -11.19
N ALA A 50 -10.18 -27.11 -10.31
CA ALA A 50 -9.23 -27.05 -9.21
C ALA A 50 -7.79 -26.88 -9.70
N LEU A 51 -7.38 -27.64 -10.73
CA LEU A 51 -6.04 -27.49 -11.32
C LEU A 51 -5.81 -26.09 -11.87
N LEU A 52 -6.79 -25.54 -12.60
CA LEU A 52 -6.70 -24.18 -13.13
C LEU A 52 -6.52 -23.15 -12.01
N VAL A 53 -7.34 -23.22 -10.96
CA VAL A 53 -7.24 -22.29 -9.83
C VAL A 53 -5.89 -22.43 -9.12
N ARG A 54 -5.35 -23.65 -8.96
CA ARG A 54 -3.99 -23.85 -8.41
C ARG A 54 -2.92 -23.18 -9.26
N MET A 55 -3.05 -23.19 -10.58
CA MET A 55 -2.12 -22.51 -11.48
C MET A 55 -2.26 -20.98 -11.34
N VAL A 56 -3.49 -20.46 -11.36
CA VAL A 56 -3.80 -19.03 -11.22
C VAL A 56 -3.30 -18.44 -9.90
N MET A 57 -3.42 -19.18 -8.79
CA MET A 57 -2.99 -18.72 -7.46
C MET A 57 -1.48 -18.80 -7.23
N ARG A 58 -0.72 -19.44 -8.12
CA ARG A 58 0.73 -19.57 -7.99
C ARG A 58 1.44 -18.50 -8.79
N LYS A 59 2.63 -18.13 -8.31
CA LYS A 59 3.50 -17.18 -9.01
C LYS A 59 3.97 -17.76 -10.35
N GLY A 60 3.84 -16.98 -11.41
CA GLY A 60 4.29 -17.30 -12.77
C GLY A 60 3.19 -17.93 -13.63
N THR A 61 3.47 -18.09 -14.93
CA THR A 61 2.52 -18.65 -15.91
C THR A 61 2.95 -20.02 -16.44
N LEU A 62 4.18 -20.45 -16.15
CA LEU A 62 4.74 -21.71 -16.63
C LEU A 62 4.87 -22.70 -15.47
N PHE A 63 4.40 -23.92 -15.68
CA PHE A 63 4.35 -24.95 -14.64
C PHE A 63 4.74 -26.32 -15.17
N ARG A 64 5.50 -27.08 -14.38
CA ARG A 64 5.76 -28.50 -14.65
C ARG A 64 4.64 -29.36 -14.08
N ALA A 65 4.21 -30.38 -14.82
CA ALA A 65 3.21 -31.34 -14.38
C ALA A 65 3.63 -32.04 -13.08
N SER A 66 4.91 -32.40 -12.95
CA SER A 66 5.49 -32.95 -11.72
C SER A 66 5.36 -32.05 -10.49
N LYS A 67 5.15 -30.75 -10.68
CA LYS A 67 4.97 -29.73 -9.63
C LYS A 67 3.51 -29.36 -9.37
N LEU A 68 2.56 -29.95 -10.09
CA LEU A 68 1.12 -29.75 -9.95
C LEU A 68 0.41 -30.98 -9.39
N ARG A 69 1.09 -31.75 -8.53
CA ARG A 69 0.55 -32.95 -7.89
C ARG A 69 -0.18 -32.55 -6.60
N TYR A 70 -1.50 -32.65 -6.62
CA TYR A 70 -2.37 -32.40 -5.48
C TYR A 70 -3.27 -33.61 -5.28
N THR A 71 -3.37 -34.12 -4.05
CA THR A 71 -4.11 -35.35 -3.74
C THR A 71 -5.58 -35.24 -4.14
N GLU A 72 -6.17 -34.07 -3.91
CA GLU A 72 -7.58 -33.80 -4.23
C GLU A 72 -7.86 -33.68 -5.74
N ILE A 73 -6.85 -33.38 -6.57
CA ILE A 73 -6.99 -33.24 -8.03
C ILE A 73 -6.69 -34.55 -8.76
N GLY A 74 -5.80 -35.39 -8.21
CA GLY A 74 -5.33 -36.60 -8.87
C GLY A 74 -4.28 -36.31 -9.95
N CYS A 75 -4.40 -36.94 -11.12
CA CYS A 75 -3.40 -36.84 -12.19
C CYS A 75 -3.47 -35.47 -12.91
N PRO A 76 -2.42 -34.63 -12.86
CA PRO A 76 -2.44 -33.31 -13.49
C PRO A 76 -2.58 -33.37 -15.02
N MET A 77 -2.08 -34.43 -15.66
CA MET A 77 -2.20 -34.63 -17.11
C MET A 77 -3.64 -34.90 -17.53
N GLN A 78 -4.40 -35.66 -16.73
CA GLN A 78 -5.81 -35.93 -17.01
C GLN A 78 -6.67 -34.70 -16.68
N ALA A 79 -6.38 -34.03 -15.56
CA ALA A 79 -7.11 -32.83 -15.15
C ALA A 79 -6.88 -31.64 -16.11
N SER A 80 -5.78 -31.58 -16.86
CA SER A 80 -5.53 -30.50 -17.82
C SER A 80 -6.23 -30.66 -19.18
N VAL A 81 -6.74 -31.85 -19.53
CA VAL A 81 -7.32 -32.12 -20.86
C VAL A 81 -8.41 -31.12 -21.23
N ALA A 82 -9.44 -30.95 -20.38
CA ALA A 82 -10.51 -29.98 -20.63
C ALA A 82 -10.01 -28.52 -20.66
N LEU A 83 -8.96 -28.21 -19.90
CA LEU A 83 -8.35 -26.87 -19.89
C LEU A 83 -7.65 -26.57 -21.22
N ILE A 84 -7.02 -27.58 -21.82
CA ILE A 84 -6.35 -27.50 -23.12
C ILE A 84 -7.38 -27.37 -24.24
N GLU A 85 -8.46 -28.15 -24.20
CA GLU A 85 -9.56 -28.07 -25.18
C GLU A 85 -10.19 -26.68 -25.24
N HIS A 86 -10.31 -26.00 -24.10
CA HIS A 86 -10.79 -24.61 -24.03
C HIS A 86 -9.71 -23.56 -24.28
N GLY A 87 -8.46 -23.97 -24.47
CA GLY A 87 -7.33 -23.07 -24.69
C GLY A 87 -6.94 -22.24 -23.47
N TRP A 88 -7.31 -22.66 -22.25
CA TRP A 88 -6.95 -21.98 -21.00
C TRP A 88 -5.56 -22.37 -20.49
N VAL A 89 -5.10 -23.55 -20.91
CA VAL A 89 -3.77 -24.06 -20.64
C VAL A 89 -3.21 -24.59 -21.96
N GLU A 90 -2.00 -24.19 -22.29
CA GLU A 90 -1.23 -24.77 -23.40
C GLU A 90 -0.33 -25.89 -22.87
N THR A 91 -0.22 -26.97 -23.63
CA THR A 91 0.76 -28.05 -23.36
C THR A 91 1.95 -27.91 -24.30
N ASN A 92 3.14 -28.29 -23.81
CA ASN A 92 4.40 -28.20 -24.56
C ASN A 92 4.69 -26.77 -25.09
N PRO A 93 4.64 -25.74 -24.21
CA PRO A 93 4.83 -24.35 -24.64
C PRO A 93 6.21 -24.11 -25.22
N MET A 94 6.31 -23.08 -26.06
CA MET A 94 7.59 -22.55 -26.55
C MET A 94 8.29 -21.79 -25.43
N LEU A 95 9.52 -22.20 -25.11
CA LEU A 95 10.32 -21.63 -24.03
C LEU A 95 11.62 -21.03 -24.56
N ASP A 96 11.90 -19.79 -24.16
CA ASP A 96 13.25 -19.26 -24.22
C ASP A 96 14.14 -19.87 -23.11
N VAL A 97 15.44 -19.59 -23.18
CA VAL A 97 16.42 -20.13 -22.23
C VAL A 97 16.15 -19.65 -20.80
N ALA A 98 15.77 -18.39 -20.61
CA ALA A 98 15.51 -17.84 -19.26
C ALA A 98 14.30 -18.52 -18.60
N GLN A 99 13.23 -18.74 -19.38
CA GLN A 99 12.03 -19.46 -18.96
C GLN A 99 12.33 -20.93 -18.63
N LEU A 100 13.12 -21.61 -19.47
CA LEU A 100 13.59 -22.98 -19.20
C LEU A 100 14.36 -23.07 -17.87
N PHE A 101 15.26 -22.12 -17.61
CA PHE A 101 16.03 -22.03 -16.37
C PHE A 101 15.16 -21.73 -15.15
N GLY A 102 14.00 -21.09 -15.35
CA GLY A 102 12.98 -20.91 -14.32
C GLY A 102 12.26 -22.21 -13.94
N LEU A 103 12.07 -23.13 -14.89
CA LEU A 103 11.34 -24.39 -14.69
C LEU A 103 12.21 -25.55 -14.17
N LEU A 104 13.48 -25.59 -14.57
CA LEU A 104 14.37 -26.71 -14.27
C LEU A 104 15.28 -26.44 -13.06
N LYS A 105 15.55 -27.51 -12.31
CA LYS A 105 16.60 -27.53 -11.29
C LYS A 105 17.98 -27.51 -11.94
N LYS A 106 19.01 -27.17 -11.17
CA LYS A 106 20.40 -27.14 -11.65
C LYS A 106 20.83 -28.47 -12.27
N ASP A 107 20.57 -29.59 -11.58
CA ASP A 107 21.00 -30.92 -12.06
C ASP A 107 20.27 -31.34 -13.36
N GLU A 108 19.03 -30.88 -13.53
CA GLU A 108 18.25 -31.10 -14.76
C GLU A 108 18.79 -30.22 -15.91
N LEU A 109 19.17 -28.97 -15.62
CA LEU A 109 19.80 -28.08 -16.59
C LEU A 109 21.13 -28.63 -17.08
N LEU A 110 21.95 -29.23 -16.21
CA LEU A 110 23.20 -29.88 -16.62
C LEU A 110 22.97 -31.02 -17.62
N ARG A 111 21.89 -31.79 -17.46
CA ARG A 111 21.50 -32.83 -18.42
C ARG A 111 21.06 -32.27 -19.76
N VAL A 112 20.29 -31.17 -19.74
CA VAL A 112 19.83 -30.50 -20.97
C VAL A 112 20.98 -29.82 -21.72
N CYS A 113 21.93 -29.23 -21.00
CA CYS A 113 23.10 -28.56 -21.60
C CYS A 113 24.16 -29.57 -22.12
N GLY A 114 24.05 -30.85 -21.76
CA GLY A 114 24.95 -31.91 -22.21
C GLY A 114 26.43 -31.60 -21.94
N ASN A 115 27.29 -31.91 -22.91
CA ASN A 115 28.75 -31.76 -22.82
C ASN A 115 29.23 -30.29 -22.77
N ALA A 116 28.36 -29.31 -23.00
CA ALA A 116 28.71 -27.89 -22.89
C ALA A 116 28.80 -27.40 -21.44
N ALA A 117 28.32 -28.19 -20.47
CA ALA A 117 28.29 -27.84 -19.06
C ALA A 117 29.34 -28.60 -18.23
N THR A 118 30.04 -27.90 -17.34
CA THR A 118 30.87 -28.53 -16.31
C THR A 118 30.15 -28.55 -14.96
N ASN A 119 30.24 -29.67 -14.22
CA ASN A 119 29.46 -29.88 -12.97
C ASN A 119 29.64 -28.78 -11.90
N ASN A 120 30.75 -28.03 -11.92
CA ASN A 120 31.06 -26.96 -10.97
C ASN A 120 30.63 -25.54 -11.40
N GLN A 121 30.04 -25.34 -12.58
CA GLN A 121 29.60 -24.01 -13.01
C GLN A 121 28.43 -23.48 -12.17
N ARG A 122 28.40 -22.16 -11.96
CA ARG A 122 27.25 -21.52 -11.31
C ARG A 122 26.10 -21.43 -12.32
N LYS A 123 24.86 -21.39 -11.82
CA LYS A 123 23.65 -21.34 -12.67
C LYS A 123 23.64 -20.13 -13.62
N ILE A 124 24.22 -19.00 -13.20
CA ILE A 124 24.35 -17.79 -14.01
C ILE A 124 25.32 -18.00 -15.18
N ASP A 125 26.46 -18.65 -14.94
CA ASP A 125 27.46 -18.90 -15.98
C ASP A 125 26.88 -19.86 -17.05
N LEU A 126 26.12 -20.88 -16.61
CA LEU A 126 25.41 -21.80 -17.50
C LEU A 126 24.32 -21.10 -18.33
N LEU A 127 23.58 -20.16 -17.72
CA LEU A 127 22.57 -19.36 -18.40
C LEU A 127 23.19 -18.52 -19.53
N GLN A 128 24.31 -17.87 -19.26
CA GLN A 128 25.01 -17.05 -20.26
C GLN A 128 25.52 -17.88 -21.44
N ALA A 129 26.08 -19.06 -21.18
CA ALA A 129 26.50 -19.98 -22.23
C ALA A 129 25.32 -20.42 -23.12
N MET A 130 24.21 -20.83 -22.50
CA MET A 130 23.01 -21.25 -23.24
C MET A 130 22.36 -20.11 -24.03
N LEU A 131 22.34 -18.88 -23.50
CA LEU A 131 21.85 -17.71 -24.22
C LEU A 131 22.71 -17.40 -25.46
N ALA A 132 24.01 -17.70 -25.43
CA ALA A 132 24.91 -17.51 -26.57
C ALA A 132 24.69 -18.55 -27.67
N GLU A 133 24.39 -19.80 -27.31
CA GLU A 133 24.19 -20.91 -28.26
C GLU A 133 22.76 -21.01 -28.80
N HIS A 134 21.77 -20.49 -28.06
CA HIS A 134 20.37 -20.64 -28.38
C HIS A 134 19.62 -19.32 -28.26
N SER A 135 19.34 -18.72 -29.43
CA SER A 135 18.62 -17.45 -29.54
C SER A 135 17.11 -17.60 -29.78
N GLN A 136 16.64 -18.78 -30.21
CA GLN A 136 15.23 -19.00 -30.53
C GLN A 136 14.53 -19.87 -29.48
N PRO A 137 13.29 -19.53 -29.07
CA PRO A 137 12.45 -20.39 -28.24
C PRO A 137 12.21 -21.75 -28.91
N LYS A 138 12.13 -22.82 -28.10
CA LYS A 138 11.79 -24.17 -28.56
C LYS A 138 10.73 -24.80 -27.66
N PRO A 139 9.96 -25.79 -28.13
CA PRO A 139 9.02 -26.50 -27.28
C PRO A 139 9.71 -27.16 -26.10
N PHE A 140 9.07 -27.19 -24.93
CA PHE A 140 9.62 -27.83 -23.72
C PHE A 140 10.11 -29.27 -23.97
N ALA A 141 9.36 -30.08 -24.73
CA ALA A 141 9.72 -31.45 -25.05
C ALA A 141 11.01 -31.54 -25.88
N SER A 142 11.32 -30.55 -26.72
CA SER A 142 12.57 -30.49 -27.48
C SER A 142 13.76 -30.09 -26.62
N TRP A 143 13.54 -29.31 -25.55
CA TRP A 143 14.58 -29.01 -24.57
C TRP A 143 14.87 -30.19 -23.65
N CYS A 144 13.83 -30.92 -23.26
CA CYS A 144 13.89 -31.95 -22.23
C CYS A 144 13.72 -33.36 -22.82
N GLU A 145 14.38 -33.64 -23.93
CA GLU A 145 14.34 -34.97 -24.55
C GLU A 145 14.79 -36.04 -23.54
N GLY A 146 13.95 -37.07 -23.33
CA GLY A 146 14.21 -38.13 -22.34
C GLY A 146 13.78 -37.83 -20.90
N PHE A 147 13.15 -36.69 -20.63
CA PHE A 147 12.51 -36.41 -19.33
C PHE A 147 11.07 -36.93 -19.32
N ASP A 148 10.70 -37.69 -18.28
CA ASP A 148 9.31 -38.09 -18.02
C ASP A 148 8.55 -36.99 -17.26
N ASP A 149 8.35 -35.85 -17.92
CA ASP A 149 7.59 -34.71 -17.39
C ASP A 149 6.99 -33.88 -18.54
N ALA A 150 5.99 -33.05 -18.20
CA ALA A 150 5.38 -32.12 -19.14
C ALA A 150 5.40 -30.69 -18.58
N ALA A 151 5.37 -29.71 -19.48
CA ALA A 151 5.18 -28.31 -19.12
C ALA A 151 3.83 -27.80 -19.63
N PHE A 152 3.23 -26.94 -18.82
CA PHE A 152 2.00 -26.24 -19.09
C PHE A 152 2.24 -24.73 -19.04
N ALA A 153 1.61 -23.98 -19.94
CA ALA A 153 1.52 -22.54 -19.86
C ALA A 153 0.07 -22.11 -19.60
N LEU A 154 -0.13 -21.26 -18.60
CA LEU A 154 -1.41 -20.59 -18.35
C LEU A 154 -1.59 -19.46 -19.37
N THR A 155 -2.63 -19.55 -20.19
CA THR A 155 -2.87 -18.59 -21.29
C THR A 155 -3.89 -17.50 -20.92
N ILE A 156 -4.62 -17.69 -19.81
CA ILE A 156 -5.68 -16.77 -19.35
C ILE A 156 -5.26 -15.88 -18.18
N GLY A 157 -3.96 -15.65 -17.98
CA GLY A 157 -3.44 -14.82 -16.90
C GLY A 157 -4.06 -13.42 -16.87
N ASP A 158 -4.11 -12.77 -18.03
CA ASP A 158 -4.70 -11.43 -18.21
C ASP A 158 -6.20 -11.37 -17.82
N LEU A 159 -6.96 -12.40 -18.18
CA LEU A 159 -8.37 -12.51 -17.80
C LEU A 159 -8.49 -12.70 -16.28
N CYS A 160 -7.67 -13.54 -15.68
CA CYS A 160 -7.67 -13.75 -14.23
C CYS A 160 -7.31 -12.48 -13.46
N ASP A 161 -6.33 -11.71 -13.94
CA ASP A 161 -5.98 -10.41 -13.35
C ASP A 161 -7.09 -9.37 -13.51
N ARG A 162 -7.80 -9.37 -14.65
CA ARG A 162 -9.00 -8.56 -14.83
C ARG A 162 -10.09 -8.92 -13.83
N LEU A 163 -10.42 -10.21 -13.69
CA LEU A 163 -11.43 -10.67 -12.74
C LEU A 163 -11.05 -10.32 -11.30
N ARG A 164 -9.76 -10.49 -10.94
CA ARG A 164 -9.21 -10.09 -9.64
C ARG A 164 -9.37 -8.60 -9.40
N LEU A 165 -9.00 -7.79 -10.38
CA LEU A 165 -9.14 -6.35 -10.31
C LEU A 165 -10.60 -5.92 -10.17
N MET A 166 -11.51 -6.51 -10.94
CA MET A 166 -12.94 -6.19 -10.88
C MET A 166 -13.57 -6.60 -9.55
N PHE A 167 -13.08 -7.69 -8.93
CA PHE A 167 -13.52 -8.10 -7.60
C PHE A 167 -12.99 -7.18 -6.50
N PHE A 168 -11.66 -6.98 -6.40
CA PHE A 168 -11.03 -6.23 -5.31
C PHE A 168 -10.96 -4.70 -5.55
N GLY A 169 -11.27 -4.23 -6.74
CA GLY A 169 -11.04 -2.82 -7.13
C GLY A 169 -9.56 -2.42 -7.17
N ASN A 170 -8.66 -3.37 -6.96
CA ASN A 170 -7.22 -3.18 -6.92
C ASN A 170 -6.50 -4.49 -7.29
N ILE A 171 -5.17 -4.42 -7.38
CA ILE A 171 -4.32 -5.56 -7.80
C ILE A 171 -3.28 -5.95 -6.75
N HIS A 172 -3.29 -5.31 -5.57
CA HIS A 172 -2.40 -5.68 -4.47
C HIS A 172 -3.00 -6.76 -3.59
N GLN A 173 -4.34 -6.85 -3.52
CA GLN A 173 -5.03 -7.99 -2.93
C GLN A 173 -5.04 -9.18 -3.88
N ASP A 174 -5.03 -10.37 -3.29
CA ASP A 174 -5.10 -11.63 -4.00
C ASP A 174 -6.08 -12.60 -3.32
N TRP A 175 -6.19 -13.79 -3.91
CA TRP A 175 -7.12 -14.82 -3.47
C TRP A 175 -6.85 -15.36 -2.06
N SER A 176 -5.70 -15.06 -1.46
CA SER A 176 -5.38 -15.47 -0.09
C SER A 176 -6.22 -14.74 0.96
N GLU A 177 -6.81 -13.59 0.63
CA GLU A 177 -7.72 -12.84 1.51
C GLU A 177 -8.89 -13.70 2.00
N PHE A 178 -9.45 -14.53 1.12
CA PHE A 178 -10.50 -15.49 1.48
C PHE A 178 -10.00 -16.50 2.51
N VAL A 179 -8.81 -17.06 2.29
CA VAL A 179 -8.21 -18.08 3.16
C VAL A 179 -7.92 -17.50 4.55
N LEU A 180 -7.39 -16.28 4.60
CA LEU A 180 -7.10 -15.58 5.84
C LEU A 180 -8.40 -15.23 6.59
N ALA A 181 -9.47 -14.92 5.88
CA ALA A 181 -10.78 -14.70 6.46
C ALA A 181 -11.44 -15.98 6.99
N ASP A 182 -11.42 -17.07 6.20
CA ASP A 182 -11.99 -18.37 6.56
C ASP A 182 -11.30 -18.99 7.78
N LEU A 183 -9.99 -18.78 7.91
CA LEU A 183 -9.21 -19.18 9.09
C LEU A 183 -9.45 -18.30 10.32
N GLY A 184 -10.27 -17.25 10.19
CA GLY A 184 -10.52 -16.26 11.25
C GLY A 184 -9.31 -15.40 11.61
N ILE A 185 -8.23 -15.46 10.84
CA ILE A 185 -7.02 -14.64 11.03
C ILE A 185 -7.35 -13.19 10.75
N PHE A 186 -8.07 -12.93 9.66
CA PHE A 186 -8.62 -11.63 9.33
C PHE A 186 -10.14 -11.65 9.48
N ARG A 187 -10.68 -10.69 10.22
CA ARG A 187 -12.12 -10.49 10.35
C ARG A 187 -12.45 -9.10 9.82
N TYR A 188 -13.40 -8.97 8.92
CA TYR A 188 -13.79 -7.68 8.33
C TYR A 188 -15.14 -7.22 8.86
N GLU A 189 -15.38 -5.91 8.85
CA GLU A 189 -16.70 -5.34 9.16
C GLU A 189 -17.72 -5.75 8.09
N ARG A 190 -18.95 -6.05 8.53
CA ARG A 190 -20.02 -6.45 7.62
C ARG A 190 -20.76 -5.21 7.14
N VAL A 191 -20.39 -4.74 5.96
CA VAL A 191 -21.05 -3.61 5.29
C VAL A 191 -22.12 -4.12 4.34
N ALA A 192 -23.28 -3.47 4.32
CA ALA A 192 -24.34 -3.77 3.36
C ALA A 192 -23.94 -3.32 1.94
N PHE A 193 -24.09 -4.20 0.96
CA PHE A 193 -23.78 -3.89 -0.44
C PHE A 193 -25.07 -3.65 -1.23
N SER A 194 -25.09 -2.58 -2.01
CA SER A 194 -26.15 -2.33 -3.00
C SER A 194 -25.70 -2.79 -4.40
N PRO A 195 -26.58 -2.86 -5.41
CA PRO A 195 -26.15 -3.08 -6.79
C PRO A 195 -25.19 -2.00 -7.31
N ALA A 196 -25.24 -0.78 -6.77
CA ALA A 196 -24.30 0.30 -7.08
C ALA A 196 -22.94 0.15 -6.38
N SER A 197 -22.78 -0.83 -5.48
CA SER A 197 -21.53 -1.16 -4.80
C SER A 197 -20.61 -1.97 -5.72
N ARG A 198 -19.97 -1.27 -6.66
CA ARG A 198 -18.97 -1.82 -7.58
C ARG A 198 -17.76 -0.91 -7.71
N ALA A 199 -16.60 -1.47 -8.03
CA ALA A 199 -15.35 -0.72 -8.12
C ALA A 199 -15.24 0.10 -9.42
N PHE A 200 -15.77 -0.46 -10.50
CA PHE A 200 -15.69 0.11 -11.84
C PHE A 200 -17.09 0.23 -12.43
N HIS A 201 -17.35 1.33 -13.15
CA HIS A 201 -18.62 1.55 -13.84
C HIS A 201 -18.51 1.44 -15.35
N GLU A 202 -17.29 1.52 -15.90
CA GLU A 202 -17.02 1.44 -17.32
C GLU A 202 -15.87 0.45 -17.56
N ARG A 203 -15.94 -0.28 -18.67
CA ARG A 203 -14.86 -1.21 -19.06
C ARG A 203 -13.55 -0.48 -19.32
N ALA A 204 -13.62 0.70 -19.93
CA ALA A 204 -12.46 1.52 -20.25
C ALA A 204 -11.60 1.84 -19.01
N ASP A 205 -12.24 2.01 -17.84
CA ASP A 205 -11.52 2.25 -16.59
C ASP A 205 -10.75 1.01 -16.11
N VAL A 206 -11.30 -0.19 -16.30
CA VAL A 206 -10.62 -1.47 -16.00
C VAL A 206 -9.41 -1.64 -16.91
N ASP A 207 -9.59 -1.35 -18.20
CA ASP A 207 -8.52 -1.43 -19.21
C ASP A 207 -7.39 -0.43 -18.90
N ALA A 208 -7.74 0.81 -18.61
CA ALA A 208 -6.79 1.86 -18.23
C ALA A 208 -6.01 1.50 -16.95
N TYR A 209 -6.67 0.94 -15.95
CA TYR A 209 -6.01 0.48 -14.73
C TYR A 209 -4.97 -0.60 -15.03
N LEU A 210 -5.35 -1.65 -15.77
CA LEU A 210 -4.47 -2.77 -16.12
C LEU A 210 -3.30 -2.30 -16.98
N HIS A 211 -3.57 -1.40 -17.93
CA HIS A 211 -2.54 -0.78 -18.76
C HIS A 211 -1.50 -0.02 -17.93
N LEU A 212 -1.95 0.89 -17.06
CA LEU A 212 -1.05 1.62 -16.15
C LEU A 212 -0.30 0.69 -15.20
N HIS A 213 -0.92 -0.42 -14.79
CA HIS A 213 -0.25 -1.42 -13.96
C HIS A 213 0.92 -2.09 -14.72
N ARG A 214 0.70 -2.53 -15.96
CA ARG A 214 1.74 -3.13 -16.81
C ARG A 214 2.87 -2.16 -17.12
N CYS A 215 2.56 -0.89 -17.41
CA CYS A 215 3.59 0.15 -17.56
C CYS A 215 4.45 0.28 -16.30
N ARG A 216 3.82 0.23 -15.12
CA ARG A 216 4.55 0.27 -13.84
C ARG A 216 5.43 -0.96 -13.64
N GLU A 217 4.92 -2.15 -13.91
CA GLU A 217 5.70 -3.40 -13.76
C GLU A 217 6.92 -3.41 -14.70
N ARG A 218 6.74 -3.00 -15.95
CA ARG A 218 7.85 -2.84 -16.91
C ARG A 218 8.90 -1.85 -16.42
N PHE A 219 8.47 -0.70 -15.91
CA PHE A 219 9.39 0.29 -15.34
C PHE A 219 10.15 -0.26 -14.12
N GLU A 220 9.47 -0.98 -13.22
CA GLU A 220 10.09 -1.60 -12.04
C GLU A 220 11.01 -2.77 -12.40
N ALA A 221 10.73 -3.47 -13.51
CA ALA A 221 11.58 -4.52 -14.08
C ALA A 221 12.86 -3.97 -14.75
N GLY A 222 12.95 -2.65 -14.94
CA GLY A 222 14.14 -1.97 -15.48
C GLY A 222 14.06 -1.63 -16.96
N ASP A 223 12.88 -1.68 -17.59
CA ASP A 223 12.69 -1.17 -18.95
C ASP A 223 13.10 0.32 -19.06
N ALA A 224 13.58 0.73 -20.23
CA ALA A 224 13.94 2.12 -20.50
C ALA A 224 12.75 3.06 -20.28
N ALA A 225 12.99 4.16 -19.57
CA ALA A 225 11.95 5.12 -19.19
C ALA A 225 11.20 5.68 -20.41
N GLU A 226 11.91 5.95 -21.50
CA GLU A 226 11.37 6.48 -22.75
C GLU A 226 10.38 5.50 -23.39
N ALA A 227 10.70 4.20 -23.39
CA ALA A 227 9.84 3.16 -23.94
C ALA A 227 8.56 3.02 -23.12
N VAL A 228 8.66 3.04 -21.79
CA VAL A 228 7.47 2.98 -20.92
C VAL A 228 6.62 4.25 -21.08
N LEU A 229 7.24 5.43 -21.19
CA LEU A 229 6.54 6.70 -21.36
C LEU A 229 5.73 6.78 -22.66
N GLN A 230 6.20 6.14 -23.74
CA GLN A 230 5.46 6.10 -25.01
C GLN A 230 4.12 5.36 -24.88
N ASP A 231 4.06 4.37 -24.00
CA ASP A 231 2.84 3.60 -23.78
C ASP A 231 1.89 4.28 -22.78
N ILE A 232 2.37 5.18 -21.92
CA ILE A 232 1.51 5.91 -20.97
C ILE A 232 0.73 7.00 -21.73
N PRO A 233 -0.63 7.05 -21.62
CA PRO A 233 -1.40 8.09 -22.27
C PRO A 233 -0.96 9.51 -21.86
N SER A 234 -0.72 10.35 -22.86
CA SER A 234 -0.31 11.74 -22.66
C SER A 234 -1.45 12.61 -22.16
N THR A 235 -2.68 12.28 -22.54
CA THR A 235 -3.90 12.97 -22.12
C THR A 235 -4.30 12.52 -20.71
N PRO A 236 -4.62 13.43 -19.78
CA PRO A 236 -5.13 13.08 -18.47
C PRO A 236 -6.43 12.26 -18.54
N TYR A 237 -6.62 11.33 -17.61
CA TYR A 237 -7.89 10.62 -17.47
C TYR A 237 -8.95 11.53 -16.84
N ALA A 238 -10.21 11.38 -17.27
CA ALA A 238 -11.34 12.07 -16.63
C ALA A 238 -11.62 11.51 -15.22
N ASN A 239 -11.39 10.21 -15.02
CA ASN A 239 -11.49 9.57 -13.72
C ASN A 239 -10.28 9.97 -12.84
N GLU A 240 -10.53 10.73 -11.77
CA GLU A 240 -9.49 11.24 -10.87
C GLU A 240 -8.64 10.14 -10.23
N TRP A 241 -9.22 8.98 -9.92
CA TRP A 241 -8.47 7.88 -9.32
C TRP A 241 -7.46 7.29 -10.31
N LEU A 242 -7.86 7.11 -11.57
CA LEU A 242 -6.95 6.70 -12.64
C LEU A 242 -5.91 7.77 -12.96
N GLU A 243 -6.29 9.04 -12.95
CA GLU A 243 -5.34 10.15 -13.17
C GLU A 243 -4.31 10.21 -12.04
N ASN A 244 -4.71 10.00 -10.79
CA ASN A 244 -3.78 9.91 -9.66
C ASN A 244 -2.82 8.73 -9.84
N ARG A 245 -3.29 7.57 -10.34
CA ARG A 245 -2.44 6.43 -10.63
C ARG A 245 -1.43 6.75 -11.75
N ARG A 246 -1.88 7.39 -12.83
CA ARG A 246 -1.03 7.84 -13.94
C ARG A 246 0.01 8.85 -13.47
N GLY A 247 -0.42 9.88 -12.74
CA GLY A 247 0.44 10.92 -12.18
C GLY A 247 1.49 10.36 -11.20
N LYS A 248 1.12 9.38 -10.35
CA LYS A 248 2.08 8.69 -9.48
C LYS A 248 3.14 7.93 -10.27
N LEU A 249 2.77 7.25 -11.37
CA LEU A 249 3.71 6.57 -12.25
C LEU A 249 4.65 7.58 -12.94
N LEU A 250 4.10 8.67 -13.49
CA LEU A 250 4.89 9.73 -14.12
C LEU A 250 5.86 10.39 -13.12
N LEU A 251 5.45 10.61 -11.87
CA LEU A 251 6.31 11.13 -10.81
C LEU A 251 7.50 10.19 -10.54
N SER A 252 7.25 8.87 -10.49
CA SER A 252 8.30 7.87 -10.29
C SER A 252 9.29 7.83 -11.46
N ILE A 253 8.79 7.89 -12.70
CA ILE A 253 9.63 7.94 -13.90
C ILE A 253 10.46 9.23 -13.91
N ALA A 254 9.85 10.38 -13.67
CA ALA A 254 10.54 11.67 -13.62
C ALA A 254 11.66 11.69 -12.56
N ARG A 255 11.43 11.09 -11.38
CA ARG A 255 12.46 10.92 -10.35
C ARG A 255 13.61 10.02 -10.82
N GLN A 256 13.36 9.01 -11.65
CA GLN A 256 14.43 8.20 -12.24
C GLN A 256 15.24 9.01 -13.25
N CYS A 257 14.58 9.80 -14.12
CA CYS A 257 15.28 10.72 -15.02
C CYS A 257 16.18 11.70 -14.24
N GLU A 258 15.70 12.24 -13.12
CA GLU A 258 16.51 13.09 -12.23
C GLU A 258 17.75 12.39 -11.65
N ARG A 259 17.65 11.09 -11.34
CA ARG A 259 18.75 10.26 -10.83
C ARG A 259 19.76 9.95 -11.94
N ASN A 260 19.28 9.72 -13.16
CA ASN A 260 20.10 9.46 -14.34
C ASN A 260 20.75 10.73 -14.92
N GLY A 261 20.33 11.92 -14.47
CA GLY A 261 20.87 13.20 -14.92
C GLY A 261 20.15 13.81 -16.13
N ASP A 262 19.09 13.17 -16.65
CA ASP A 262 18.25 13.76 -17.69
C ASP A 262 17.26 14.76 -17.09
N LEU A 263 17.79 15.94 -16.76
CA LEU A 263 17.03 17.04 -16.17
C LEU A 263 15.98 17.63 -17.11
N PRO A 264 16.21 17.79 -18.44
CA PRO A 264 15.19 18.28 -19.35
C PRO A 264 13.93 17.39 -19.38
N LEU A 265 14.10 16.07 -19.48
CA LEU A 265 12.98 15.14 -19.45
C LEU A 265 12.28 15.15 -18.09
N ALA A 266 13.04 15.12 -17.00
CA ALA A 266 12.49 15.18 -15.65
C ALA A 266 11.65 16.45 -15.43
N LEU A 267 12.15 17.61 -15.87
CA LEU A 267 11.44 18.88 -15.75
C LEU A 267 10.12 18.86 -16.52
N ARG A 268 10.14 18.38 -17.77
CA ARG A 268 8.93 18.28 -18.60
C ARG A 268 7.86 17.41 -17.93
N LEU A 269 8.26 16.27 -17.38
CA LEU A 269 7.34 15.35 -16.71
C LEU A 269 6.81 15.93 -15.40
N HIS A 270 7.66 16.50 -14.55
CA HIS A 270 7.21 17.10 -13.28
C HIS A 270 6.31 18.31 -13.51
N ALA A 271 6.63 19.18 -14.46
CA ALA A 271 5.86 20.39 -14.74
C ALA A 271 4.47 20.10 -15.33
N ALA A 272 4.31 19.00 -16.08
CA ALA A 272 3.03 18.59 -16.65
C ALA A 272 2.18 17.71 -15.70
N ASN A 273 2.74 17.29 -14.57
CA ASN A 273 2.11 16.35 -13.66
C ASN A 273 1.43 17.07 -12.49
N ARG A 274 0.14 16.81 -12.31
CA ARG A 274 -0.69 17.40 -11.24
C ARG A 274 -0.67 16.57 -9.95
N TYR A 275 0.02 15.44 -9.94
CA TYR A 275 0.10 14.59 -8.76
C TYR A 275 0.86 15.31 -7.63
N PRO A 276 0.37 15.25 -6.37
CA PRO A 276 0.99 15.94 -5.24
C PRO A 276 2.50 15.70 -5.13
N GLY A 277 3.23 16.80 -5.01
CA GLY A 277 4.70 16.80 -4.92
C GLY A 277 5.43 16.90 -6.26
N ALA A 278 4.77 16.73 -7.41
CA ALA A 278 5.42 16.92 -8.71
C ALA A 278 5.86 18.39 -8.92
N ARG A 279 5.04 19.35 -8.51
CA ARG A 279 5.35 20.79 -8.62
C ARG A 279 6.59 21.19 -7.81
N GLU A 280 6.71 20.69 -6.58
CA GLU A 280 7.92 20.87 -5.76
C GLU A 280 9.18 20.32 -6.47
N ARG A 281 9.06 19.12 -7.06
CA ARG A 281 10.16 18.52 -7.82
C ARG A 281 10.50 19.34 -9.07
N ALA A 282 9.52 19.89 -9.78
CA ALA A 282 9.76 20.79 -10.91
C ALA A 282 10.58 22.02 -10.49
N ILE A 283 10.23 22.66 -9.37
CA ILE A 283 11.02 23.78 -8.81
C ILE A 283 12.46 23.35 -8.53
N ARG A 284 12.64 22.17 -7.92
CA ARG A 284 13.97 21.65 -7.60
C ARG A 284 14.80 21.32 -8.85
N VAL A 285 14.18 20.81 -9.91
CA VAL A 285 14.86 20.53 -11.18
C VAL A 285 15.23 21.83 -11.89
N LEU A 286 14.39 22.87 -11.86
CA LEU A 286 14.74 24.20 -12.39
C LEU A 286 15.99 24.78 -11.72
N GLU A 287 16.12 24.65 -10.38
CA GLU A 287 17.36 25.02 -9.67
C GLU A 287 18.58 24.25 -10.21
N ARG A 288 18.44 22.93 -10.41
CA ARG A 288 19.53 22.07 -10.93
C ARG A 288 19.90 22.40 -12.38
N CYS A 289 18.95 22.88 -13.17
CA CYS A 289 19.17 23.35 -14.54
C CYS A 289 19.76 24.76 -14.62
N GLY A 290 20.05 25.41 -13.48
CA GLY A 290 20.58 26.78 -13.46
C GLY A 290 19.54 27.83 -13.88
N GLN A 291 18.25 27.60 -13.62
CA GLN A 291 17.16 28.51 -13.96
C GLN A 291 16.45 29.05 -12.70
N PRO A 292 17.15 29.80 -11.82
CA PRO A 292 16.60 30.23 -10.53
C PRO A 292 15.41 31.20 -10.66
N GLU A 293 15.33 32.01 -11.72
CA GLU A 293 14.21 32.93 -11.98
C GLU A 293 12.94 32.15 -12.32
N ALA A 294 13.06 31.11 -13.14
CA ALA A 294 11.94 30.23 -13.47
C ALA A 294 11.49 29.43 -12.24
N ALA A 295 12.45 28.93 -11.44
CA ALA A 295 12.17 28.27 -10.17
C ALA A 295 11.43 29.20 -9.20
N MET A 296 11.86 30.47 -9.10
CA MET A 296 11.21 31.48 -8.26
C MET A 296 9.77 31.76 -8.69
N ARG A 297 9.53 31.97 -9.98
CA ARG A 297 8.18 32.20 -10.51
C ARG A 297 7.24 31.04 -10.20
N LEU A 298 7.72 29.80 -10.37
CA LEU A 298 6.93 28.61 -10.03
C LEU A 298 6.70 28.50 -8.51
N ALA A 299 7.72 28.77 -7.69
CA ALA A 299 7.62 28.76 -6.24
C ALA A 299 6.65 29.82 -5.69
N LEU A 300 6.61 31.02 -6.28
CA LEU A 300 5.64 32.06 -5.92
C LEU A 300 4.22 31.68 -6.32
N THR A 301 4.04 31.04 -7.47
CA THR A 301 2.74 30.47 -7.89
C THR A 301 2.28 29.41 -6.90
N ALA A 302 3.18 28.52 -6.49
CA ALA A 302 2.89 27.49 -5.49
C ALA A 302 2.63 28.06 -4.09
N GLN A 303 3.27 29.18 -3.72
CA GLN A 303 3.05 29.84 -2.44
C GLN A 303 1.67 30.50 -2.35
N ALA A 304 1.18 31.06 -3.47
CA ALA A 304 -0.13 31.71 -3.51
C ALA A 304 -1.26 30.70 -3.27
N VAL A 305 -1.15 29.49 -3.84
CA VAL A 305 -2.11 28.40 -3.66
C VAL A 305 -1.35 27.07 -3.52
N PRO A 306 -0.91 26.73 -2.29
CA PRO A 306 -0.25 25.45 -2.03
C PRO A 306 -1.20 24.27 -2.26
N GLU A 307 -0.69 23.18 -2.83
CA GLU A 307 -1.44 21.93 -3.04
C GLU A 307 -1.65 21.16 -1.73
N SER A 308 -0.79 21.39 -0.73
CA SER A 308 -0.84 20.74 0.58
C SER A 308 -0.06 21.53 1.63
N GLU A 309 -0.29 21.23 2.91
CA GLU A 309 0.57 21.74 4.00
C GLU A 309 2.04 21.31 3.82
N HIS A 310 2.27 20.12 3.25
CA HIS A 310 3.61 19.63 2.96
C HIS A 310 4.34 20.57 1.99
N GLU A 311 3.70 20.92 0.88
CA GLU A 311 4.28 21.84 -0.09
C GLU A 311 4.48 23.23 0.51
N ALA A 312 3.49 23.74 1.25
CA ALA A 312 3.60 25.02 1.95
C ALA A 312 4.84 25.05 2.88
N GLN A 313 5.12 23.96 3.59
CA GLN A 313 6.29 23.84 4.45
C GLN A 313 7.61 23.78 3.65
N GLN A 314 7.66 23.06 2.52
CA GLN A 314 8.86 23.03 1.66
C GLN A 314 9.16 24.41 1.07
N LEU A 315 8.13 25.14 0.63
CA LEU A 315 8.27 26.49 0.07
C LEU A 315 8.91 27.47 1.05
N GLN A 316 8.71 27.29 2.36
CA GLN A 316 9.39 28.10 3.40
C GLN A 316 10.91 27.93 3.39
N ARG A 317 11.44 26.82 2.86
CA ARG A 317 12.88 26.57 2.70
C ARG A 317 13.36 26.92 1.30
N ILE A 318 12.55 26.64 0.29
CA ILE A 318 12.85 26.86 -1.13
C ILE A 318 12.95 28.36 -1.41
N LEU A 319 11.96 29.16 -1.01
CA LEU A 319 11.92 30.60 -1.34
C LEU A 319 13.11 31.38 -0.80
N PRO A 320 13.52 31.27 0.49
CA PRO A 320 14.71 31.97 0.99
C PRO A 320 16.02 31.49 0.35
N ARG A 321 16.06 30.24 -0.13
CA ARG A 321 17.21 29.73 -0.89
C ARG A 321 17.26 30.37 -2.28
N LEU A 322 16.13 30.43 -2.98
CA LEU A 322 16.03 31.05 -4.30
C LEU A 322 16.31 32.56 -4.25
N LEU A 323 15.78 33.27 -3.24
CA LEU A 323 16.05 34.71 -3.05
C LEU A 323 17.55 34.97 -2.90
N ARG A 324 18.26 34.15 -2.10
CA ARG A 324 19.73 34.24 -1.98
C ARG A 324 20.44 34.01 -3.30
N THR A 325 20.03 33.00 -4.06
CA THR A 325 20.62 32.71 -5.37
C THR A 325 20.42 33.87 -6.35
N LEU A 326 19.30 34.59 -6.25
CA LEU A 326 18.99 35.77 -7.08
C LEU A 326 19.55 37.10 -6.54
N GLY A 327 20.20 37.10 -5.37
CA GLY A 327 20.73 38.32 -4.75
C GLY A 327 19.67 39.22 -4.10
N GLU A 328 18.46 38.70 -3.88
CA GLU A 328 17.32 39.42 -3.31
C GLU A 328 17.33 39.39 -1.77
N PRO A 329 16.82 40.44 -1.10
CA PRO A 329 16.78 40.51 0.36
C PRO A 329 15.83 39.46 0.96
N ILE A 330 16.29 38.78 2.01
CA ILE A 330 15.48 37.80 2.75
C ILE A 330 14.83 38.48 3.96
N THR A 331 13.50 38.46 4.04
CA THR A 331 12.81 38.81 5.27
C THR A 331 12.91 37.65 6.26
N ARG A 332 13.53 37.90 7.42
CA ARG A 332 13.67 36.90 8.48
C ARG A 332 12.31 36.66 9.14
N ARG A 333 11.79 35.44 9.06
CA ARG A 333 10.57 35.05 9.78
C ARG A 333 10.85 34.98 11.29
N VAL A 334 9.91 35.51 12.07
CA VAL A 334 9.90 35.40 13.54
C VAL A 334 9.65 33.94 13.92
N SER A 335 10.42 33.40 14.86
CA SER A 335 10.25 32.03 15.37
C SER A 335 8.92 31.91 16.11
N LEU A 336 8.19 30.83 15.85
CA LEU A 336 7.05 30.41 16.66
C LEU A 336 7.52 29.90 18.03
N THR A 337 6.57 29.82 18.96
CA THR A 337 6.67 29.10 20.25
C THR A 337 7.32 27.73 20.03
N GLN A 338 8.20 27.31 20.93
CA GLN A 338 8.87 26.01 20.84
C GLN A 338 8.16 25.01 21.77
N PRO A 339 8.15 23.71 21.44
CA PRO A 339 7.66 22.68 22.36
C PRO A 339 8.54 22.61 23.61
N GLU A 340 8.02 21.98 24.67
CA GLU A 340 8.83 21.62 25.84
C GLU A 340 10.03 20.79 25.36
N ARG A 341 11.22 21.10 25.88
CA ARG A 341 12.44 20.33 25.59
C ARG A 341 12.81 19.51 26.80
N ILE A 342 12.98 18.21 26.60
CA ILE A 342 13.49 17.26 27.59
C ILE A 342 14.86 16.79 27.08
N ASP A 343 15.90 16.90 27.90
CA ASP A 343 17.22 16.34 27.59
C ASP A 343 17.51 15.23 28.60
N LEU A 344 17.76 14.01 28.12
CA LEU A 344 18.06 12.84 28.93
C LEU A 344 19.44 12.29 28.60
N THR A 345 20.18 11.92 29.64
CA THR A 345 21.38 11.09 29.52
C THR A 345 21.07 9.73 30.11
N LEU A 346 21.02 8.71 29.26
CA LEU A 346 20.62 7.34 29.64
C LEU A 346 21.78 6.37 29.40
N PRO A 347 21.91 5.29 30.20
CA PRO A 347 22.81 4.20 29.86
C PRO A 347 22.38 3.59 28.52
N ARG A 348 23.35 3.23 27.67
CA ARG A 348 23.04 2.61 26.37
C ARG A 348 22.36 1.26 26.62
N PRO A 349 21.11 1.07 26.17
CA PRO A 349 20.40 -0.17 26.46
C PRO A 349 20.84 -1.29 25.51
N GLU A 350 20.91 -2.52 26.03
CA GLU A 350 21.12 -3.72 25.20
C GLU A 350 19.78 -4.22 24.66
N GLY A 351 19.66 -4.34 23.33
CA GLY A 351 18.49 -4.95 22.68
C GLY A 351 17.20 -4.12 22.70
N MET A 352 17.26 -2.84 23.07
CA MET A 352 16.10 -1.95 23.16
C MET A 352 16.26 -0.72 22.25
N SER A 353 15.13 -0.23 21.72
CA SER A 353 15.06 1.05 21.00
C SER A 353 15.20 2.26 21.93
N VAL A 354 15.50 3.44 21.38
CA VAL A 354 15.65 4.67 22.19
C VAL A 354 14.30 5.09 22.80
N GLU A 355 13.22 4.91 22.07
CA GLU A 355 11.84 5.23 22.47
C GLU A 355 11.42 4.37 23.68
N GLN A 356 11.75 3.08 23.65
CA GLN A 356 11.50 2.16 24.78
C GLN A 356 12.33 2.54 26.02
N ALA A 357 13.59 2.96 25.85
CA ALA A 357 14.43 3.40 26.96
C ALA A 357 13.89 4.68 27.62
N VAL A 358 13.44 5.65 26.81
CA VAL A 358 12.78 6.87 27.33
C VAL A 358 11.47 6.52 28.03
N ARG A 359 10.66 5.63 27.44
CA ARG A 359 9.42 5.14 28.06
C ARG A 359 9.69 4.58 29.46
N GLU A 360 10.67 3.68 29.59
CA GLU A 360 11.02 3.09 30.88
C GLU A 360 11.54 4.11 31.88
N HIS A 361 12.37 5.05 31.43
CA HIS A 361 12.92 6.09 32.29
C HIS A 361 11.85 7.07 32.83
N LEU A 362 10.90 7.47 31.98
CA LEU A 362 9.87 8.45 32.34
C LEU A 362 8.63 7.82 33.01
N SER A 363 8.42 6.52 32.85
CA SER A 363 7.24 5.83 33.37
C SER A 363 7.30 5.71 34.90
N ARG A 364 6.22 6.13 35.55
CA ARG A 364 5.98 5.96 36.98
C ARG A 364 4.62 5.33 37.20
N SER A 365 4.37 4.79 38.40
CA SER A 365 3.06 4.21 38.75
C SER A 365 1.90 5.21 38.67
N ASP A 366 2.15 6.47 38.99
CA ASP A 366 1.20 7.58 38.94
C ASP A 366 1.23 8.36 37.61
N ALA A 367 2.21 8.08 36.76
CA ALA A 367 2.43 8.74 35.48
C ALA A 367 2.94 7.75 34.41
N PRO A 368 2.15 6.71 34.06
CA PRO A 368 2.57 5.70 33.10
C PRO A 368 2.85 6.31 31.72
N VAL A 369 3.84 5.74 31.03
CA VAL A 369 4.23 6.14 29.67
C VAL A 369 4.03 4.97 28.71
N TYR A 370 3.37 5.24 27.59
CA TYR A 370 3.08 4.26 26.55
C TYR A 370 3.74 4.66 25.24
N TYR A 371 4.33 3.69 24.56
CA TYR A 371 4.78 3.85 23.18
C TYR A 371 3.61 3.51 22.26
N VAL A 372 3.04 4.54 21.64
CA VAL A 372 1.82 4.43 20.81
C VAL A 372 2.01 4.98 19.39
N GLU A 373 2.97 5.87 19.16
CA GLU A 373 3.18 6.57 17.88
C GLU A 373 1.83 7.10 17.33
N ASN A 374 1.50 6.75 16.08
CA ASN A 374 0.27 7.14 15.42
C ASN A 374 -0.95 6.33 15.90
N ALA A 375 -0.78 5.24 16.64
CA ALA A 375 -1.83 4.26 16.89
C ALA A 375 -2.95 4.80 17.78
N LEU A 376 -2.63 5.46 18.90
CA LEU A 376 -3.62 5.85 19.91
C LEU A 376 -4.67 6.81 19.34
N ILE A 377 -4.23 7.96 18.81
CA ILE A 377 -5.16 9.00 18.33
C ILE A 377 -5.95 8.52 17.11
N ASN A 378 -5.31 7.80 16.18
CA ASN A 378 -6.01 7.19 15.04
C ASN A 378 -7.04 6.15 15.50
N SER A 379 -6.73 5.35 16.51
CA SER A 379 -7.64 4.34 17.04
C SER A 379 -8.83 4.98 17.74
N LEU A 380 -8.63 6.03 18.53
CA LEU A 380 -9.73 6.77 19.17
C LEU A 380 -10.67 7.40 18.12
N LEU A 381 -10.13 7.97 17.04
CA LEU A 381 -10.93 8.45 15.91
C LEU A 381 -11.72 7.30 15.26
N GLY A 382 -11.02 6.20 14.94
CA GLY A 382 -11.61 5.04 14.30
C GLY A 382 -12.72 4.38 15.12
N LEU A 383 -12.57 4.35 16.44
CA LEU A 383 -13.58 3.82 17.36
C LEU A 383 -14.79 4.75 17.50
N LEU A 384 -14.57 6.07 17.65
CA LEU A 384 -15.67 7.02 17.77
C LEU A 384 -16.49 7.07 16.47
N CYS A 385 -15.80 7.16 15.33
CA CYS A 385 -16.40 7.33 14.01
C CYS A 385 -16.58 6.00 13.25
N TRP A 386 -16.59 4.85 13.93
CA TRP A 386 -16.60 3.54 13.28
C TRP A 386 -17.74 3.41 12.26
N ASP A 387 -18.96 3.67 12.70
CA ASP A 387 -20.15 3.55 11.85
C ASP A 387 -20.16 4.56 10.68
N VAL A 388 -19.50 5.72 10.85
CA VAL A 388 -19.34 6.72 9.80
C VAL A 388 -18.32 6.27 8.75
N ILE A 389 -17.17 5.75 9.20
CA ILE A 389 -16.11 5.24 8.32
C ILE A 389 -16.62 4.05 7.50
N PHE A 390 -17.41 3.17 8.11
CA PHE A 390 -18.01 1.99 7.49
C PHE A 390 -19.40 2.21 6.90
N ALA A 391 -19.84 3.47 6.77
CA ALA A 391 -21.11 3.78 6.13
C ALA A 391 -21.14 3.28 4.67
N PRO A 392 -22.23 2.64 4.22
CA PRO A 392 -22.33 1.94 2.93
C PRO A 392 -22.54 2.91 1.75
N LEU A 393 -21.63 3.88 1.56
CA LEU A 393 -21.71 4.82 0.45
C LEU A 393 -21.41 4.11 -0.89
N PRO A 394 -22.03 4.55 -2.01
CA PRO A 394 -21.73 4.02 -3.34
C PRO A 394 -20.23 4.08 -3.66
N GLY A 395 -19.66 2.96 -4.12
CA GLY A 395 -18.23 2.84 -4.45
C GLY A 395 -17.25 2.85 -3.25
N ALA A 396 -17.72 3.00 -2.00
CA ALA A 396 -16.85 2.91 -0.82
C ALA A 396 -16.55 1.46 -0.43
N PHE A 397 -17.54 0.59 -0.56
CA PHE A 397 -17.44 -0.84 -0.25
C PHE A 397 -18.13 -1.64 -1.35
N PHE A 398 -17.46 -2.66 -1.88
CA PHE A 398 -17.93 -3.46 -3.02
C PHE A 398 -17.43 -4.92 -3.01
N HIS A 399 -16.79 -5.36 -1.93
CA HIS A 399 -16.53 -6.77 -1.61
C HIS A 399 -16.39 -6.96 -0.09
N PRO A 400 -16.40 -8.19 0.46
CA PRO A 400 -16.32 -8.42 1.91
C PRO A 400 -14.98 -8.04 2.58
N PHE A 401 -13.88 -8.02 1.82
CA PHE A 401 -12.51 -7.87 2.35
C PHE A 401 -12.01 -6.42 2.48
N HIS A 402 -12.83 -5.51 2.99
CA HIS A 402 -12.43 -4.10 3.19
C HIS A 402 -12.00 -3.84 4.64
N ALA A 403 -10.73 -3.50 4.86
CA ALA A 403 -10.24 -2.95 6.13
C ALA A 403 -10.66 -1.47 6.34
N GLY A 404 -11.26 -0.87 5.33
CA GLY A 404 -11.81 0.48 5.34
C GLY A 404 -12.29 0.86 3.94
N PRO A 405 -12.93 2.01 3.79
CA PRO A 405 -13.57 2.38 2.53
C PRO A 405 -12.54 2.64 1.42
N ALA A 406 -12.86 2.27 0.19
CA ALA A 406 -11.98 2.45 -0.98
C ALA A 406 -11.72 3.93 -1.31
N ASP A 407 -12.60 4.84 -0.89
CA ASP A 407 -12.45 6.28 -1.06
C ASP A 407 -11.65 6.95 0.07
N LEU A 408 -11.08 6.20 1.02
CA LEU A 408 -10.39 6.76 2.20
C LEU A 408 -9.28 7.76 1.86
N ALA A 409 -8.58 7.54 0.76
CA ALA A 409 -7.49 8.41 0.30
C ALA A 409 -7.94 9.50 -0.69
N ARG A 410 -9.24 9.59 -1.01
CA ARG A 410 -9.75 10.60 -1.93
C ARG A 410 -9.94 11.94 -1.21
N PRO A 411 -9.69 13.08 -1.88
CA PRO A 411 -9.88 14.41 -1.28
C PRO A 411 -11.31 14.68 -0.78
N ASP A 412 -12.31 14.04 -1.37
CA ASP A 412 -13.72 14.20 -1.04
C ASP A 412 -14.22 13.22 0.05
N PHE A 413 -13.36 12.34 0.58
CA PHE A 413 -13.73 11.32 1.59
C PHE A 413 -14.58 11.89 2.74
N HIS A 414 -14.09 12.98 3.35
CA HIS A 414 -14.78 13.67 4.42
C HIS A 414 -16.05 14.37 3.94
N ALA A 415 -15.97 15.10 2.82
CA ALA A 415 -17.11 15.85 2.28
C ALA A 415 -18.32 14.96 1.99
N ARG A 416 -18.09 13.74 1.47
CA ARG A 416 -19.15 12.74 1.21
C ARG A 416 -19.88 12.27 2.47
N ARG A 417 -19.27 12.45 3.65
CA ARG A 417 -19.76 12.00 4.95
C ARG A 417 -19.89 13.15 5.95
N ALA A 418 -19.83 14.40 5.51
CA ALA A 418 -19.68 15.57 6.39
C ALA A 418 -20.74 15.60 7.50
N GLY A 419 -22.03 15.47 7.14
CA GLY A 419 -23.11 15.46 8.13
C GLY A 419 -23.02 14.31 9.14
N LEU A 420 -22.57 13.11 8.72
CA LEU A 420 -22.37 11.96 9.61
C LEU A 420 -21.18 12.17 10.55
N PHE A 421 -20.09 12.75 10.05
CA PHE A 421 -18.94 13.11 10.88
C PHE A 421 -19.29 14.22 11.87
N ASP A 422 -20.00 15.27 11.44
CA ASP A 422 -20.40 16.37 12.31
C ASP A 422 -21.28 15.89 13.47
N GLU A 423 -22.27 15.04 13.19
CA GLU A 423 -23.11 14.41 14.22
C GLU A 423 -22.31 13.50 15.16
N CYS A 424 -21.36 12.73 14.62
CA CYS A 424 -20.54 11.85 15.43
C CYS A 424 -19.58 12.63 16.35
N LEU A 425 -18.94 13.66 15.81
CA LEU A 425 -17.99 14.51 16.53
C LEU A 425 -18.67 15.44 17.53
N SER A 426 -19.95 15.78 17.36
CA SER A 426 -20.70 16.57 18.35
C SER A 426 -20.82 15.85 19.70
N ARG A 427 -20.73 14.50 19.72
CA ARG A 427 -20.72 13.70 20.94
C ARG A 427 -19.54 14.04 21.85
N LEU A 428 -18.43 14.60 21.33
CA LEU A 428 -17.31 15.10 22.14
C LEU A 428 -17.71 16.29 23.03
N GLY A 429 -18.77 17.02 22.66
CA GLY A 429 -19.36 18.06 23.51
C GLY A 429 -20.20 17.52 24.66
N THR A 430 -20.47 16.22 24.68
CA THR A 430 -21.23 15.51 25.72
C THR A 430 -20.35 14.44 26.35
N GLY A 431 -20.64 13.96 27.56
CA GLY A 431 -19.88 12.84 28.14
C GLY A 431 -19.96 11.52 27.35
N GLU A 432 -20.88 11.43 26.38
CA GLU A 432 -21.30 10.21 25.68
C GLU A 432 -20.24 9.60 24.77
N TYR A 433 -19.28 10.39 24.28
CA TYR A 433 -18.22 9.88 23.39
C TYR A 433 -17.42 8.75 24.05
N ARG A 434 -17.23 8.81 25.38
CA ARG A 434 -16.48 7.80 26.14
C ARG A 434 -17.17 6.44 26.05
N ASP A 435 -18.49 6.42 26.23
CA ASP A 435 -19.27 5.18 26.18
C ASP A 435 -19.40 4.65 24.75
N CYS A 436 -19.47 5.55 23.76
CA CYS A 436 -19.42 5.16 22.35
C CYS A 436 -18.11 4.44 22.03
N ILE A 437 -16.96 5.02 22.41
CA ILE A 437 -15.64 4.44 22.15
C ILE A 437 -15.49 3.09 22.86
N ARG A 438 -15.89 2.98 24.14
CA ARG A 438 -15.84 1.70 24.88
C ARG A 438 -16.67 0.61 24.22
N ARG A 439 -17.88 0.95 23.77
CA ARG A 439 -18.77 0.01 23.09
C ARG A 439 -18.16 -0.45 21.77
N ALA A 440 -17.70 0.48 20.94
CA ALA A 440 -17.02 0.17 19.70
C ALA A 440 -15.78 -0.70 19.92
N PHE A 441 -14.99 -0.42 20.96
CA PHE A 441 -13.81 -1.22 21.29
C PHE A 441 -14.18 -2.68 21.55
N ARG A 442 -15.23 -2.94 22.34
CA ARG A 442 -15.69 -4.31 22.66
C ARG A 442 -16.33 -5.00 21.47
N ASP A 443 -17.25 -4.33 20.79
CA ASP A 443 -18.05 -4.92 19.71
C ASP A 443 -17.23 -5.19 18.45
N LYS A 444 -16.20 -4.36 18.20
CA LYS A 444 -15.40 -4.37 16.98
C LYS A 444 -14.01 -4.97 17.16
N PHE A 445 -13.69 -5.46 18.37
CA PHE A 445 -12.37 -6.00 18.69
C PHE A 445 -11.91 -7.06 17.67
N GLY A 446 -10.70 -6.86 17.13
CA GLY A 446 -10.07 -7.77 16.16
C GLY A 446 -10.56 -7.63 14.72
N LEU A 447 -11.48 -6.71 14.41
CA LEU A 447 -11.86 -6.41 13.03
C LEU A 447 -10.77 -5.60 12.32
N GLN A 448 -10.46 -5.94 11.08
CA GLN A 448 -9.53 -5.21 10.23
C GLN A 448 -9.99 -3.76 10.08
N SER A 449 -9.09 -2.82 10.38
CA SER A 449 -9.37 -1.39 10.33
C SER A 449 -8.13 -0.66 9.84
N HIS A 450 -8.30 0.26 8.88
CA HIS A 450 -7.24 1.17 8.53
C HIS A 450 -6.87 2.11 9.68
N PHE A 451 -7.78 2.41 10.62
CA PHE A 451 -7.55 3.37 11.72
C PHE A 451 -7.15 2.71 13.04
N VAL A 452 -7.76 1.58 13.39
CA VAL A 452 -7.64 0.99 14.72
C VAL A 452 -6.56 -0.08 14.75
N SER A 453 -5.56 0.10 15.62
CA SER A 453 -4.39 -0.79 15.73
C SER A 453 -4.48 -1.70 16.96
N TRP A 454 -5.34 -2.73 16.94
CA TRP A 454 -5.66 -3.58 18.11
C TRP A 454 -4.45 -4.19 18.84
N GLY A 455 -3.30 -4.35 18.18
CA GLY A 455 -2.07 -4.87 18.80
C GLY A 455 -1.24 -3.85 19.58
N LEU A 456 -1.54 -2.55 19.47
CA LEU A 456 -0.76 -1.46 20.05
C LEU A 456 -1.50 -0.68 21.16
N PHE A 457 -2.78 -0.99 21.42
CA PHE A 457 -3.54 -0.39 22.50
C PHE A 457 -4.53 -1.40 23.09
N ASP A 458 -4.57 -1.49 24.42
CA ASP A 458 -5.47 -2.37 25.17
C ASP A 458 -6.55 -1.56 25.93
N GLU A 459 -7.46 -2.25 26.62
CA GLU A 459 -8.54 -1.59 27.38
C GLU A 459 -8.00 -0.71 28.52
N ALA A 460 -6.87 -1.07 29.13
CA ALA A 460 -6.26 -0.28 30.20
C ALA A 460 -5.74 1.08 29.69
N LEU A 461 -4.98 1.08 28.59
CA LEU A 461 -4.55 2.30 27.93
C LEU A 461 -5.74 3.13 27.42
N LEU A 462 -6.77 2.46 26.88
CA LEU A 462 -7.98 3.14 26.42
C LEU A 462 -8.64 3.94 27.56
N GLU A 463 -8.85 3.33 28.73
CA GLU A 463 -9.47 4.01 29.87
C GLU A 463 -8.63 5.19 30.36
N LEU A 464 -7.31 5.02 30.48
CA LEU A 464 -6.42 6.12 30.86
C LEU A 464 -6.47 7.28 29.86
N ALA A 465 -6.50 6.98 28.56
CA ALA A 465 -6.60 7.99 27.52
C ALA A 465 -7.95 8.75 27.59
N LEU A 466 -9.07 8.06 27.82
CA LEU A 466 -10.39 8.69 27.94
C LEU A 466 -10.54 9.57 29.20
N VAL A 467 -9.76 9.28 30.25
CA VAL A 467 -9.69 10.09 31.47
C VAL A 467 -8.78 11.30 31.29
N CYS A 468 -7.60 11.13 30.69
CA CYS A 468 -6.55 12.15 30.71
C CYS A 468 -6.53 13.08 29.50
N ILE A 469 -7.11 12.68 28.36
CA ILE A 469 -7.11 13.49 27.14
C ILE A 469 -8.43 14.28 27.07
N PRO A 470 -8.38 15.63 27.08
CA PRO A 470 -9.57 16.46 26.97
C PRO A 470 -10.30 16.25 25.62
N ALA A 471 -11.63 16.30 25.66
CA ALA A 471 -12.46 16.15 24.46
C ALA A 471 -12.16 17.22 23.40
N GLU A 472 -11.79 18.43 23.82
CA GLU A 472 -11.39 19.54 22.95
C GLU A 472 -10.15 19.19 22.11
N HIS A 473 -9.16 18.52 22.73
CA HIS A 473 -7.95 18.09 22.02
C HIS A 473 -8.26 16.92 21.08
N LEU A 474 -9.10 15.97 21.50
CA LEU A 474 -9.59 14.90 20.61
C LEU A 474 -10.31 15.48 19.39
N HIS A 475 -11.18 16.47 19.59
CA HIS A 475 -11.89 17.14 18.51
C HIS A 475 -10.91 17.78 17.51
N ALA A 476 -9.92 18.52 18.01
CA ALA A 476 -8.89 19.14 17.17
C ALA A 476 -8.08 18.09 16.39
N PHE A 477 -7.65 17.01 17.04
CA PHE A 477 -6.94 15.91 16.38
C PHE A 477 -7.77 15.27 15.26
N PHE A 478 -9.03 14.95 15.56
CA PHE A 478 -9.93 14.28 14.62
C PHE A 478 -10.23 15.15 13.41
N GLN A 479 -10.52 16.43 13.61
CA GLN A 479 -10.69 17.38 12.51
C GLN A 479 -9.46 17.46 11.62
N ARG A 480 -8.26 17.58 12.21
CA ARG A 480 -7.01 17.60 11.43
C ARG A 480 -6.82 16.33 10.62
N ILE A 481 -7.03 15.16 11.22
CA ILE A 481 -6.87 13.88 10.53
C ILE A 481 -7.87 13.76 9.38
N LEU A 482 -9.13 14.15 9.59
CA LEU A 482 -10.19 14.03 8.59
C LEU A 482 -10.04 15.02 7.40
N GLN A 483 -9.35 16.15 7.60
CA GLN A 483 -9.04 17.09 6.51
C GLN A 483 -8.16 16.48 5.41
N ASP A 484 -7.22 15.61 5.78
CA ASP A 484 -6.33 14.92 4.84
C ASP A 484 -5.83 13.61 5.47
N VAL A 485 -6.66 12.58 5.36
CA VAL A 485 -6.44 11.28 6.01
C VAL A 485 -5.09 10.66 5.63
N PRO A 486 -4.68 10.55 4.35
CA PRO A 486 -3.38 9.98 4.01
C PRO A 486 -2.19 10.74 4.61
N ASN A 487 -2.25 12.07 4.67
CA ASN A 487 -1.09 12.88 5.05
C ASN A 487 -1.04 13.23 6.54
N HIS A 488 -2.16 13.22 7.26
CA HIS A 488 -2.22 13.62 8.66
C HIS A 488 -2.24 12.46 9.64
N ARG A 489 -2.43 11.22 9.18
CA ARG A 489 -2.42 10.04 10.06
C ARG A 489 -1.03 9.60 10.53
N SER A 490 0.03 10.23 10.05
CA SER A 490 1.43 9.93 10.41
C SER A 490 2.15 11.14 10.99
N GLY A 491 3.20 10.87 11.78
CA GLY A 491 4.04 11.89 12.41
C GLY A 491 3.51 12.38 13.76
N LEU A 492 2.59 11.65 14.38
CA LEU A 492 2.24 11.86 15.79
C LEU A 492 3.42 11.43 16.68
N PRO A 493 3.58 12.03 17.88
CA PRO A 493 4.69 11.71 18.78
C PRO A 493 4.75 10.26 19.21
N ASP A 494 5.96 9.74 19.41
CA ASP A 494 6.21 8.33 19.77
C ASP A 494 5.49 7.89 21.04
N LEU A 495 5.54 8.73 22.09
CA LEU A 495 5.08 8.38 23.42
C LEU A 495 3.91 9.27 23.88
N VAL A 496 3.08 8.69 24.75
CA VAL A 496 2.10 9.41 25.55
C VAL A 496 2.34 9.13 27.04
N GLN A 497 2.42 10.19 27.83
CA GLN A 497 2.47 10.12 29.29
C GLN A 497 1.12 10.57 29.86
N LEU A 498 0.58 9.82 30.81
CA LEU A 498 -0.77 10.00 31.34
C LEU A 498 -0.71 10.15 32.87
N TRP A 499 -1.28 11.22 33.42
CA TRP A 499 -1.42 11.45 34.86
C TRP A 499 -2.92 11.36 35.24
N PRO A 500 -3.46 10.17 35.54
CA PRO A 500 -4.89 10.00 35.78
C PRO A 500 -5.39 10.77 37.01
N GLY A 501 -4.57 10.90 38.06
CA GLY A 501 -4.94 11.67 39.25
C GLY A 501 -5.07 13.18 39.00
N GLU A 502 -4.40 13.70 37.96
CA GLU A 502 -4.45 15.11 37.55
C GLU A 502 -5.33 15.34 36.32
N GLN A 503 -5.84 14.26 35.69
CA GLN A 503 -6.51 14.29 34.39
C GLN A 503 -5.71 15.04 33.32
N ARG A 504 -4.39 14.79 33.30
CA ARG A 504 -3.44 15.45 32.41
C ARG A 504 -2.72 14.43 31.55
N TYR A 505 -2.27 14.85 30.38
CA TYR A 505 -1.41 14.06 29.51
C TYR A 505 -0.31 14.92 28.87
N ARG A 506 0.69 14.26 28.29
CA ARG A 506 1.73 14.87 27.47
C ARG A 506 2.12 13.93 26.33
N LEU A 507 2.24 14.46 25.13
CA LEU A 507 2.82 13.75 23.99
C LEU A 507 4.32 14.02 23.93
N ILE A 508 5.12 13.00 23.64
CA ILE A 508 6.60 13.11 23.66
C ILE A 508 7.15 12.47 22.39
N GLU A 509 7.82 13.28 21.58
CA GLU A 509 8.57 12.83 20.41
C GLU A 509 10.03 12.60 20.82
N VAL A 510 10.55 11.40 20.59
CA VAL A 510 11.89 11.00 21.04
C VAL A 510 12.89 11.15 19.90
N LYS A 511 14.08 11.67 20.23
CA LYS A 511 15.20 11.82 19.30
C LYS A 511 16.46 11.24 19.90
N GLY A 512 16.90 10.12 19.33
CA GLY A 512 18.19 9.51 19.62
C GLY A 512 19.37 10.35 19.07
N PRO A 513 20.61 9.97 19.42
CA PRO A 513 21.79 10.68 18.96
C PRO A 513 21.88 10.77 17.44
N GLY A 514 21.95 11.99 16.92
CA GLY A 514 22.03 12.26 15.48
C GLY A 514 20.69 12.30 14.73
N ASP A 515 19.57 11.94 15.39
CA ASP A 515 18.25 12.00 14.76
C ASP A 515 17.69 13.44 14.74
N ARG A 516 16.83 13.72 13.75
CA ARG A 516 16.19 15.03 13.54
C ARG A 516 14.71 14.86 13.30
N LEU A 517 13.94 15.84 13.76
CA LEU A 517 12.50 15.92 13.48
C LEU A 517 12.22 15.89 11.98
N GLN A 518 11.36 14.95 11.58
CA GLN A 518 10.82 14.85 10.23
C GLN A 518 9.80 15.97 9.97
N ASP A 519 9.44 16.17 8.70
CA ASP A 519 8.59 17.28 8.30
C ASP A 519 7.13 17.12 8.76
N ASN A 520 6.58 15.91 8.71
CA ASN A 520 5.25 15.59 9.27
C ASN A 520 5.21 15.78 10.79
N GLN A 521 6.26 15.35 11.53
CA GLN A 521 6.39 15.56 12.97
C GLN A 521 6.38 17.06 13.32
N LYS A 522 7.13 17.88 12.59
CA LYS A 522 7.12 19.34 12.77
C LYS A 522 5.73 19.95 12.54
N ARG A 523 4.97 19.47 11.55
CA ARG A 523 3.59 19.94 11.31
C ARG A 523 2.67 19.57 12.47
N TRP A 524 2.82 18.37 13.03
CA TRP A 524 2.09 17.95 14.23
C TRP A 524 2.47 18.74 15.48
N ILE A 525 3.74 19.08 15.67
CA ILE A 525 4.21 19.94 16.77
C ILE A 525 3.64 21.36 16.65
N ASP A 526 3.72 21.97 15.46
CA ASP A 526 3.15 23.30 15.22
C ASP A 526 1.63 23.31 15.44
N PHE A 527 0.93 22.29 14.95
CA PHE A 527 -0.48 22.10 15.27
C PHE A 527 -0.74 22.00 16.78
N ALA A 528 0.01 21.16 17.49
CA ALA A 528 -0.15 20.98 18.93
C ALA A 528 0.03 22.29 19.69
N LEU A 529 1.03 23.09 19.34
CA LEU A 529 1.29 24.38 19.97
C LEU A 529 0.17 25.41 19.74
N ARG A 530 -0.39 25.46 18.53
CA ARG A 530 -1.53 26.35 18.22
C ARG A 530 -2.80 25.98 19.00
N HIS A 531 -2.98 24.69 19.26
CA HIS A 531 -4.12 24.14 19.98
C HIS A 531 -3.85 23.92 21.48
N GLN A 532 -2.72 24.39 22.01
CA GLN A 532 -2.32 24.24 23.43
C GLN A 532 -2.28 22.77 23.91
N VAL A 533 -2.03 21.85 22.99
CA VAL A 533 -1.79 20.43 23.29
C VAL A 533 -0.43 20.29 23.98
N PRO A 534 -0.34 19.64 25.15
CA PRO A 534 0.92 19.44 25.85
C PRO A 534 1.84 18.51 25.06
N ILE A 535 2.90 19.07 24.48
CA ILE A 535 3.86 18.34 23.64
C ILE A 535 5.30 18.68 24.02
N ALA A 536 6.14 17.64 24.04
CA ALA A 536 7.57 17.75 24.28
C ALA A 536 8.39 17.04 23.20
N VAL A 537 9.63 17.47 23.02
CA VAL A 537 10.65 16.76 22.25
C VAL A 537 11.77 16.33 23.21
N CYS A 538 12.00 15.02 23.30
CA CYS A 538 12.98 14.40 24.17
C CYS A 538 14.24 14.03 23.40
N TYR A 539 15.36 14.68 23.70
CA TYR A 539 16.66 14.39 23.13
C TYR A 539 17.46 13.47 24.06
N VAL A 540 17.92 12.35 23.53
CA VAL A 540 18.68 11.35 24.31
C VAL A 540 20.15 11.40 23.94
N GLN A 541 21.00 11.39 24.96
CA GLN A 541 22.42 11.10 24.87
C GLN A 541 22.72 9.81 25.63
N TRP A 542 23.64 9.00 25.10
CA TRP A 542 24.10 7.80 25.80
C TRP A 542 25.23 8.15 26.75
N SER A 543 25.11 7.80 28.02
CA SER A 543 26.26 7.77 28.92
C SER A 543 27.13 6.57 28.58
N GLU A 544 28.44 6.77 28.42
CA GLU A 544 29.40 5.67 28.42
C GLU A 544 29.31 4.96 29.78
N ALA A 545 29.21 3.63 29.77
CA ALA A 545 29.33 2.87 31.01
C ALA A 545 30.71 3.16 31.59
N ALA A 546 30.78 3.57 32.87
CA ALA A 546 32.05 3.58 33.57
C ALA A 546 32.63 2.15 33.50
N PRO A 547 33.93 2.00 33.17
CA PRO A 547 34.56 0.71 32.93
C PRO A 547 34.52 -0.23 34.13
#